data_AF-A0A5R8PB68-F1
#
_entry.id   AF-A0A5R8PB68-F1
#
_cell.length_a   1.000
_cell.length_b   1.000
_cell.length_c   1.000
_cell.angle_alpha   90.00
_cell.angle_beta   90.00
_cell.angle_gamma   90.00
#
_symmetry.space_group_name_H-M   'P 1'
#
loop_
_entity.id
_entity.type
_entity.pdbx_description
1 polymer ?
#
loop_
_entity_poly.entity_id
_entity_poly.type
_entity_poly.pdbx_seq_one_letter_code
_entity_poly.pdbx_strand_id
1 'polypeptide(L)'
;MTDNPAVPRRHMLAASLGATAAGALASCAAPSEPAPRSPRVTDAPAARNVRDFGAVGDGHADDTEALARAAAPGDGPLVLYLPAGHYLVTSWPQLPDYTAVLGDGGDATTIVYEGDGTLIALTRRQRVRFARMGIFTSGPRSTAVALSECFRCSFESVVLRGNHQSENHPRYAEQRGVVLDRNTGGTTFIDCDINNFGYGVVTSCIQNYVTASKFADNRIGVLGTGGDHNAGLSLTNVEFVADKDPRTTDRHVVVDGAANDWWFTNVWFEGAETALSVGAAGQGGPAQFGMVNCKVAARAVCLDLVYCRQPYLANVEFDADDDTPPVELRVDAAGCPEGTAVNLISGTREDIDPAVFPVGWNVIGRGTGARFSTTVVAQAGEGDGDLFQARNPQRQVLAAVLPSGAWLSERTDGGIVLKDEQGTYWRLSVGTDGAVTTASLGIQRPRR
;
A
#
# COMPACT_ATOMS: atom_id res chain seq x y z
N MET A 1 44.31 -8.90 42.78
CA MET A 1 43.11 -9.42 43.47
C MET A 1 41.94 -8.70 42.83
N THR A 2 41.14 -9.48 42.09
CA THR A 2 39.79 -9.21 41.58
C THR A 2 39.56 -8.03 40.62
N ASP A 3 39.59 -8.36 39.32
CA ASP A 3 38.62 -7.92 38.33
C ASP A 3 37.18 -8.14 38.82
N ASN A 4 36.25 -7.23 38.51
CA ASN A 4 35.02 -7.56 37.75
C ASN A 4 34.22 -6.28 37.36
N PRO A 5 33.56 -6.26 36.19
CA PRO A 5 33.11 -5.06 35.48
C PRO A 5 31.64 -4.69 35.73
N ALA A 6 31.28 -3.51 35.25
CA ALA A 6 29.91 -3.03 35.11
C ALA A 6 29.11 -3.84 34.08
N VAL A 7 27.88 -4.24 34.46
CA VAL A 7 26.85 -4.83 33.59
C VAL A 7 25.70 -3.82 33.45
N PRO A 8 25.13 -3.63 32.24
CA PRO A 8 24.23 -2.52 31.93
C PRO A 8 22.75 -2.79 32.27
N ARG A 9 22.01 -1.69 32.43
CA ARG A 9 20.59 -1.62 32.79
C ARG A 9 19.69 -2.23 31.71
N ARG A 10 18.91 -3.24 32.10
CA ARG A 10 17.68 -3.68 31.41
C ARG A 10 16.45 -3.28 32.22
N HIS A 11 15.47 -2.73 31.50
CA HIS A 11 14.02 -2.69 31.70
C HIS A 11 13.44 -2.66 33.12
N MET A 12 12.67 -1.60 33.43
CA MET A 12 11.40 -1.73 34.16
C MET A 12 10.41 -0.63 33.72
N LEU A 13 9.38 -1.04 32.98
CA LEU A 13 8.05 -0.44 33.04
C LEU A 13 7.40 -0.96 34.33
N ALA A 14 7.00 -0.06 35.24
CA ALA A 14 6.03 -0.39 36.28
C ALA A 14 5.35 0.89 36.81
N ALA A 15 4.05 0.96 36.53
CA ALA A 15 2.97 1.39 37.41
C ALA A 15 3.15 2.62 38.31
N SER A 16 2.31 3.63 38.09
CA SER A 16 1.77 4.46 39.17
C SER A 16 0.23 4.38 39.17
N LEU A 17 -0.29 3.61 40.13
CA LEU A 17 -1.67 3.68 40.61
C LEU A 17 -1.91 5.04 41.26
N GLY A 18 -3.08 5.64 41.00
CA GLY A 18 -3.50 6.89 41.64
C GLY A 18 -5.02 6.98 41.78
N ALA A 19 -5.46 6.77 43.02
CA ALA A 19 -6.69 7.26 43.65
C ALA A 19 -8.06 6.62 43.31
N THR A 20 -8.51 5.86 44.31
CA THR A 20 -9.85 5.41 44.65
C THR A 20 -10.88 6.54 44.81
N ALA A 21 -12.06 6.37 44.22
CA ALA A 21 -13.31 6.93 44.72
C ALA A 21 -14.37 5.82 44.75
N ALA A 22 -14.60 5.26 45.94
CA ALA A 22 -15.66 4.29 46.19
C ALA A 22 -16.98 5.05 46.44
N GLY A 23 -17.93 4.92 45.50
CA GLY A 23 -19.33 5.26 45.70
C GLY A 23 -20.16 3.99 45.59
N ALA A 24 -20.78 3.59 46.69
CA ALA A 24 -21.65 2.42 46.74
C ALA A 24 -22.94 2.66 45.95
N LEU A 25 -23.20 1.81 44.95
CA LEU A 25 -24.54 1.56 44.44
C LEU A 25 -24.76 0.05 44.46
N ALA A 26 -25.44 -0.42 45.50
CA ALA A 26 -26.09 -1.72 45.49
C ALA A 26 -27.43 -1.57 44.78
N SER A 27 -27.65 -2.29 43.67
CA SER A 27 -29.00 -2.60 43.18
C SER A 27 -28.98 -3.64 42.05
N CYS A 28 -29.56 -4.81 42.36
CA CYS A 28 -30.22 -5.78 41.49
C CYS A 28 -29.37 -6.49 40.42
N ALA A 29 -28.90 -7.70 40.79
CA ALA A 29 -28.50 -8.71 39.81
C ALA A 29 -29.75 -9.15 39.01
N ALA A 30 -29.89 -8.61 37.80
CA ALA A 30 -30.68 -9.24 36.75
C ALA A 30 -29.96 -10.54 36.31
N PRO A 31 -30.68 -11.58 35.87
CA PRO A 31 -30.03 -12.72 35.23
C PRO A 31 -29.17 -12.19 34.08
N SER A 32 -27.89 -12.57 34.07
CA SER A 32 -26.95 -12.19 33.02
C SER A 32 -27.53 -12.57 31.67
N GLU A 33 -27.91 -11.58 30.86
CA GLU A 33 -28.10 -11.81 29.43
C GLU A 33 -26.80 -12.42 28.91
N PRO A 34 -26.86 -13.51 28.12
CA PRO A 34 -25.65 -14.02 27.50
C PRO A 34 -25.05 -12.88 26.66
N ALA A 35 -23.75 -12.64 26.87
CA ALA A 35 -22.99 -11.69 26.05
C ALA A 35 -23.32 -11.89 24.57
N PRO A 36 -23.39 -10.82 23.75
CA PRO A 36 -23.69 -10.94 22.33
C PRO A 36 -22.64 -11.87 21.70
N ARG A 37 -23.04 -13.11 21.45
CA ARG A 37 -22.25 -14.07 20.67
C ARG A 37 -22.47 -13.72 19.22
N SER A 38 -21.38 -13.66 18.45
CA SER A 38 -21.43 -13.61 16.99
C SER A 38 -22.40 -14.70 16.51
N PRO A 39 -23.33 -14.41 15.59
CA PRO A 39 -24.26 -15.43 15.10
C PRO A 39 -23.44 -16.62 14.60
N ARG A 40 -23.79 -17.81 15.09
CA ARG A 40 -23.25 -19.04 14.51
C ARG A 40 -23.79 -19.09 13.08
N VAL A 41 -23.04 -19.65 12.14
CA VAL A 41 -23.50 -19.82 10.74
C VAL A 41 -24.82 -20.63 10.66
N THR A 42 -25.22 -21.28 11.75
CA THR A 42 -26.55 -21.91 11.93
C THR A 42 -27.73 -20.93 11.96
N ASP A 43 -27.48 -19.63 12.13
CA ASP A 43 -28.53 -18.59 12.18
C ASP A 43 -28.95 -18.12 10.77
N ALA A 44 -28.33 -18.67 9.72
CA ALA A 44 -28.87 -18.65 8.37
C ALA A 44 -29.68 -19.95 8.13
N PRO A 45 -30.99 -19.89 7.86
CA PRO A 45 -31.62 -21.02 7.20
C PRO A 45 -30.95 -21.17 5.81
N ALA A 46 -30.52 -22.39 5.44
CA ALA A 46 -30.04 -22.81 4.10
C ALA A 46 -28.52 -22.89 3.77
N ALA A 47 -27.57 -22.78 4.72
CA ALA A 47 -26.18 -23.13 4.42
C ALA A 47 -26.01 -24.66 4.25
N ARG A 48 -25.33 -25.09 3.17
CA ARG A 48 -25.04 -26.50 2.90
C ARG A 48 -23.74 -26.90 3.60
N ASN A 49 -23.86 -27.62 4.70
CA ASN A 49 -22.71 -28.17 5.41
C ASN A 49 -22.12 -29.34 4.61
N VAL A 50 -20.84 -29.25 4.25
CA VAL A 50 -20.16 -30.30 3.45
C VAL A 50 -20.16 -31.67 4.12
N ARG A 51 -20.26 -31.73 5.46
CA ARG A 51 -20.35 -33.00 6.20
C ARG A 51 -21.65 -33.77 5.92
N ASP A 52 -22.74 -33.06 5.62
CA ASP A 52 -24.01 -33.69 5.23
C ASP A 52 -23.91 -34.38 3.86
N PHE A 53 -22.86 -34.07 3.09
CA PHE A 53 -22.55 -34.66 1.79
C PHE A 53 -21.39 -35.67 1.83
N GLY A 54 -20.94 -36.04 3.04
CA GLY A 54 -19.95 -37.07 3.29
C GLY A 54 -18.51 -36.58 3.41
N ALA A 55 -18.27 -35.27 3.57
CA ALA A 55 -16.93 -34.76 3.82
C ALA A 55 -16.49 -35.09 5.25
N VAL A 56 -15.27 -35.57 5.43
CA VAL A 56 -14.69 -35.98 6.70
C VAL A 56 -13.93 -34.82 7.35
N GLY A 57 -13.04 -34.15 6.60
CA GLY A 57 -12.24 -33.03 7.11
C GLY A 57 -11.13 -33.45 8.10
N ASP A 58 -10.53 -34.63 7.91
CA ASP A 58 -9.47 -35.19 8.77
C ASP A 58 -8.05 -35.07 8.20
N GLY A 59 -7.90 -34.46 7.03
CA GLY A 59 -6.64 -34.27 6.31
C GLY A 59 -6.16 -35.51 5.54
N HIS A 60 -6.89 -36.63 5.57
CA HIS A 60 -6.49 -37.89 4.97
C HIS A 60 -7.53 -38.42 3.97
N ALA A 61 -8.82 -38.36 4.32
CA ALA A 61 -9.89 -38.72 3.41
C ALA A 61 -9.98 -37.73 2.24
N ASP A 62 -10.16 -38.24 1.03
CA ASP A 62 -10.41 -37.40 -0.14
C ASP A 62 -11.85 -36.88 -0.10
N ASP A 63 -11.98 -35.58 0.20
CA ASP A 63 -13.26 -34.88 0.35
C ASP A 63 -13.78 -34.28 -0.97
N THR A 64 -13.11 -34.54 -2.10
CA THR A 64 -13.42 -33.95 -3.41
C THR A 64 -14.86 -34.19 -3.84
N GLU A 65 -15.33 -35.44 -3.79
CA GLU A 65 -16.68 -35.77 -4.24
C GLU A 65 -17.75 -35.22 -3.29
N ALA A 66 -17.47 -35.20 -1.98
CA ALA A 66 -18.40 -34.64 -1.00
C ALA A 66 -18.58 -33.14 -1.22
N LEU A 67 -17.49 -32.42 -1.47
CA LEU A 67 -17.52 -31.01 -1.79
C LEU A 67 -18.25 -30.75 -3.13
N ALA A 68 -18.03 -31.58 -4.16
CA ALA A 68 -18.75 -31.49 -5.43
C ALA A 68 -20.26 -31.71 -5.26
N ARG A 69 -20.66 -32.71 -4.46
CA ARG A 69 -22.08 -32.94 -4.12
C ARG A 69 -22.67 -31.75 -3.38
N ALA A 70 -21.95 -31.19 -2.40
CA ALA A 70 -22.37 -30.01 -1.65
C ALA A 70 -22.48 -28.75 -2.52
N ALA A 71 -21.69 -28.62 -3.57
CA ALA A 71 -21.70 -27.49 -4.50
C ALA A 71 -22.69 -27.63 -5.67
N ALA A 72 -23.33 -28.79 -5.82
CA ALA A 72 -24.28 -29.03 -6.90
C ALA A 72 -25.38 -27.94 -6.95
N PRO A 73 -25.79 -27.45 -8.13
CA PRO A 73 -26.83 -26.40 -8.22
C PRO A 73 -28.11 -26.79 -7.49
N GLY A 74 -28.74 -25.81 -6.84
CA GLY A 74 -30.03 -25.96 -6.16
C GLY A 74 -30.87 -24.69 -6.31
N ASP A 75 -31.99 -24.64 -5.59
CA ASP A 75 -32.89 -23.48 -5.61
C ASP A 75 -32.30 -22.33 -4.78
N GLY A 76 -31.78 -21.31 -5.48
CA GLY A 76 -31.27 -20.07 -4.88
C GLY A 76 -29.74 -19.97 -4.77
N PRO A 77 -29.24 -18.87 -4.18
CA PRO A 77 -27.80 -18.63 -4.02
C PRO A 77 -27.12 -19.72 -3.17
N LEU A 78 -25.97 -20.21 -3.62
CA LEU A 78 -25.23 -21.26 -2.94
C LEU A 78 -24.48 -20.69 -1.73
N VAL A 79 -24.71 -21.26 -0.55
CA VAL A 79 -23.89 -21.03 0.64
C VAL A 79 -23.28 -22.37 1.07
N LEU A 80 -21.98 -22.53 0.83
CA LEU A 80 -21.21 -23.69 1.31
C LEU A 80 -20.63 -23.38 2.69
N TYR A 81 -20.87 -24.29 3.63
CA TYR A 81 -20.28 -24.24 4.96
C TYR A 81 -19.32 -25.41 5.16
N LEU A 82 -18.09 -25.08 5.51
CA LEU A 82 -17.02 -26.02 5.83
C LEU A 82 -16.69 -25.86 7.32
N PRO A 83 -17.15 -26.77 8.19
CA PRO A 83 -16.75 -26.76 9.59
C PRO A 83 -15.23 -26.82 9.79
N ALA A 84 -14.76 -26.59 10.99
CA ALA A 84 -13.35 -26.78 11.32
C ALA A 84 -12.87 -28.20 10.97
N GLY A 85 -11.71 -28.30 10.30
CA GLY A 85 -11.14 -29.51 9.75
C GLY A 85 -10.17 -29.26 8.59
N HIS A 86 -9.44 -30.30 8.20
CA HIS A 86 -8.55 -30.30 7.04
C HIS A 86 -9.18 -31.14 5.92
N TYR A 87 -9.54 -30.51 4.81
CA TYR A 87 -10.24 -31.15 3.70
C TYR A 87 -9.26 -31.39 2.56
N LEU A 88 -8.75 -32.62 2.45
CA LEU A 88 -7.89 -33.01 1.34
C LEU A 88 -8.73 -33.12 0.07
N VAL A 89 -8.35 -32.40 -0.97
CA VAL A 89 -9.06 -32.41 -2.26
C VAL A 89 -8.09 -32.50 -3.42
N THR A 90 -8.55 -33.07 -4.52
CA THR A 90 -7.82 -33.13 -5.80
C THR A 90 -8.35 -32.13 -6.82
N SER A 91 -9.54 -31.56 -6.59
CA SER A 91 -10.12 -30.49 -7.42
C SER A 91 -11.15 -29.66 -6.63
N TRP A 92 -11.40 -28.44 -7.10
CA TRP A 92 -12.43 -27.56 -6.55
C TRP A 92 -13.69 -27.55 -7.43
N PRO A 93 -14.90 -27.56 -6.87
CA PRO A 93 -16.12 -27.48 -7.66
C PRO A 93 -16.27 -26.12 -8.36
N GLN A 94 -16.99 -26.12 -9.47
CA GLN A 94 -17.41 -24.87 -10.11
C GLN A 94 -18.43 -24.15 -9.23
N LEU A 95 -18.24 -22.86 -9.03
CA LEU A 95 -19.13 -22.02 -8.22
C LEU A 95 -19.98 -21.12 -9.11
N PRO A 96 -21.32 -21.09 -8.95
CA PRO A 96 -22.18 -20.07 -9.54
C PRO A 96 -21.87 -18.66 -9.02
N ASP A 97 -22.40 -17.65 -9.70
CA ASP A 97 -22.39 -16.28 -9.20
C ASP A 97 -23.08 -16.20 -7.84
N TYR A 98 -22.68 -15.22 -7.02
CA TYR A 98 -23.25 -14.99 -5.68
C TYR A 98 -23.02 -16.12 -4.66
N THR A 99 -22.15 -17.08 -4.97
CA THR A 99 -21.80 -18.15 -4.03
C THR A 99 -21.01 -17.59 -2.84
N ALA A 100 -21.34 -18.05 -1.63
CA ALA A 100 -20.53 -17.84 -0.43
C ALA A 100 -19.94 -19.16 0.06
N VAL A 101 -18.64 -19.20 0.30
CA VAL A 101 -17.91 -20.31 0.91
C VAL A 101 -17.42 -19.85 2.27
N LEU A 102 -17.88 -20.51 3.34
CA LEU A 102 -17.69 -20.09 4.72
C LEU A 102 -16.98 -21.19 5.51
N GLY A 103 -15.88 -20.83 6.18
CA GLY A 103 -15.26 -21.67 7.20
C GLY A 103 -15.55 -21.18 8.63
N ASP A 104 -14.98 -21.88 9.61
CA ASP A 104 -15.00 -21.51 11.03
C ASP A 104 -13.84 -20.58 11.44
N GLY A 105 -12.83 -20.41 10.59
CA GLY A 105 -11.64 -19.59 10.83
C GLY A 105 -10.51 -19.93 9.84
N GLY A 106 -9.63 -18.95 9.57
CA GLY A 106 -8.50 -19.10 8.64
C GLY A 106 -7.60 -20.30 8.95
N ASP A 107 -7.34 -20.54 10.24
CA ASP A 107 -6.54 -21.69 10.71
C ASP A 107 -7.39 -22.89 11.17
N ALA A 108 -8.71 -22.73 11.23
CA ALA A 108 -9.61 -23.77 11.74
C ALA A 108 -10.17 -24.66 10.62
N THR A 109 -10.45 -24.09 9.45
CA THR A 109 -10.98 -24.79 8.28
C THR A 109 -9.96 -24.66 7.16
N THR A 110 -9.28 -25.74 6.77
CA THR A 110 -8.24 -25.68 5.73
C THR A 110 -8.56 -26.62 4.58
N ILE A 111 -8.53 -26.11 3.35
CA ILE A 111 -8.48 -26.94 2.15
C ILE A 111 -7.02 -27.31 1.88
N VAL A 112 -6.73 -28.60 1.69
CA VAL A 112 -5.39 -29.11 1.39
C VAL A 112 -5.37 -29.61 -0.05
N TYR A 113 -4.41 -29.12 -0.84
CA TYR A 113 -4.23 -29.51 -2.24
C TYR A 113 -2.78 -29.84 -2.55
N GLU A 114 -2.52 -31.07 -2.98
CA GLU A 114 -1.16 -31.56 -3.23
C GLU A 114 -0.77 -31.58 -4.71
N GLY A 115 -1.70 -31.19 -5.60
CA GLY A 115 -1.47 -31.16 -7.04
C GLY A 115 -0.64 -29.95 -7.49
N ASP A 116 -0.08 -30.06 -8.70
CA ASP A 116 0.68 -29.00 -9.37
C ASP A 116 -0.19 -28.03 -10.18
N GLY A 117 -1.51 -28.25 -10.22
CA GLY A 117 -2.46 -27.45 -11.00
C GLY A 117 -3.00 -26.23 -10.25
N THR A 118 -4.06 -25.65 -10.80
CA THR A 118 -4.85 -24.63 -10.10
C THR A 118 -5.94 -25.32 -9.28
N LEU A 119 -6.00 -25.04 -7.98
CA LEU A 119 -7.07 -25.57 -7.12
C LEU A 119 -8.41 -24.88 -7.44
N ILE A 120 -8.52 -23.57 -7.16
CA ILE A 120 -9.73 -22.79 -7.39
C ILE A 120 -9.57 -22.00 -8.69
N ALA A 121 -10.25 -22.45 -9.75
CA ALA A 121 -10.29 -21.73 -11.03
C ALA A 121 -11.70 -21.22 -11.32
N LEU A 122 -11.90 -19.90 -11.25
CA LEU A 122 -13.17 -19.25 -11.60
C LEU A 122 -13.01 -18.44 -12.88
N THR A 123 -14.00 -18.57 -13.77
CA THR A 123 -14.03 -17.83 -15.04
C THR A 123 -15.42 -17.25 -15.25
N ARG A 124 -15.50 -15.95 -15.59
CA ARG A 124 -16.76 -15.23 -15.87
C ARG A 124 -17.75 -15.34 -14.72
N ARG A 125 -17.26 -15.11 -13.50
CA ARG A 125 -18.07 -15.13 -12.28
C ARG A 125 -18.21 -13.77 -11.65
N GLN A 126 -19.31 -13.57 -10.93
CA GLN A 126 -19.52 -12.35 -10.17
C GLN A 126 -19.87 -12.64 -8.71
N ARG A 127 -19.31 -11.84 -7.80
CA ARG A 127 -19.71 -11.82 -6.38
C ARG A 127 -19.60 -13.18 -5.69
N VAL A 128 -18.57 -13.96 -6.03
CA VAL A 128 -18.21 -15.15 -5.27
C VAL A 128 -17.37 -14.73 -4.06
N ARG A 129 -17.76 -15.18 -2.87
CA ARG A 129 -17.13 -14.83 -1.60
C ARG A 129 -16.53 -16.05 -0.93
N PHE A 130 -15.29 -15.94 -0.48
CA PHE A 130 -14.62 -16.90 0.39
C PHE A 130 -14.34 -16.21 1.73
N ALA A 131 -14.73 -16.82 2.84
CA ALA A 131 -14.57 -16.19 4.15
C ALA A 131 -14.16 -17.18 5.25
N ARG A 132 -13.22 -16.75 6.09
CA ARG A 132 -12.78 -17.43 7.33
C ARG A 132 -12.33 -18.87 7.08
N MET A 133 -11.42 -19.07 6.13
CA MET A 133 -10.90 -20.38 5.77
C MET A 133 -9.45 -20.28 5.29
N GLY A 134 -8.73 -21.38 5.41
CA GLY A 134 -7.39 -21.57 4.91
C GLY A 134 -7.38 -22.39 3.62
N ILE A 135 -6.39 -22.14 2.77
CA ILE A 135 -6.04 -22.94 1.60
C ILE A 135 -4.54 -23.18 1.65
N PHE A 136 -4.17 -24.46 1.72
CA PHE A 136 -2.79 -24.89 1.71
C PHE A 136 -2.50 -25.68 0.44
N THR A 137 -1.50 -25.24 -0.33
CA THR A 137 -1.04 -25.96 -1.52
C THR A 137 0.40 -26.42 -1.37
N SER A 138 0.67 -27.69 -1.71
CA SER A 138 2.01 -28.29 -1.53
C SER A 138 2.73 -28.66 -2.82
N GLY A 139 2.05 -28.56 -3.97
CA GLY A 139 2.62 -28.77 -5.29
C GLY A 139 3.60 -27.64 -5.70
N PRO A 140 4.83 -27.95 -6.14
CA PRO A 140 5.84 -26.97 -6.58
C PRO A 140 5.36 -25.90 -7.57
N ARG A 141 4.40 -26.24 -8.43
CA ARG A 141 3.85 -25.32 -9.45
C ARG A 141 2.38 -24.98 -9.27
N SER A 142 1.82 -25.39 -8.13
CA SER A 142 0.41 -25.18 -7.80
C SER A 142 0.03 -23.70 -7.84
N THR A 143 -1.23 -23.43 -8.19
CA THR A 143 -1.87 -22.13 -8.00
C THR A 143 -3.06 -22.31 -7.07
N ALA A 144 -3.11 -21.60 -5.94
CA ALA A 144 -4.24 -21.76 -5.01
C ALA A 144 -5.54 -21.21 -5.60
N VAL A 145 -5.49 -20.00 -6.17
CA VAL A 145 -6.66 -19.33 -6.76
C VAL A 145 -6.30 -18.66 -8.09
N ALA A 146 -7.11 -18.88 -9.12
CA ALA A 146 -7.06 -18.14 -10.37
C ALA A 146 -8.44 -17.59 -10.75
N LEU A 147 -8.52 -16.29 -11.00
CA LEU A 147 -9.73 -15.58 -11.38
C LEU A 147 -9.56 -14.90 -12.74
N SER A 148 -10.39 -15.32 -13.71
CA SER A 148 -10.37 -14.84 -15.09
C SER A 148 -11.71 -14.21 -15.46
N GLU A 149 -11.73 -12.95 -15.91
CA GLU A 149 -12.97 -12.21 -16.22
C GLU A 149 -13.98 -12.23 -15.05
N CYS A 150 -13.50 -12.20 -13.81
CA CYS A 150 -14.34 -12.24 -12.62
C CYS A 150 -14.54 -10.86 -12.00
N PHE A 151 -15.73 -10.58 -11.48
CA PHE A 151 -16.06 -9.25 -10.97
C PHE A 151 -16.58 -9.27 -9.55
N ARG A 152 -16.03 -8.39 -8.71
CA ARG A 152 -16.52 -8.17 -7.33
C ARG A 152 -16.53 -9.45 -6.48
N CYS A 153 -15.57 -10.35 -6.69
CA CYS A 153 -15.34 -11.45 -5.76
C CYS A 153 -14.67 -10.92 -4.48
N SER A 154 -14.80 -11.63 -3.36
CA SER A 154 -14.13 -11.24 -2.11
C SER A 154 -13.50 -12.42 -1.38
N PHE A 155 -12.37 -12.14 -0.75
CA PHE A 155 -11.67 -13.02 0.17
C PHE A 155 -11.57 -12.26 1.50
N GLU A 156 -12.12 -12.82 2.56
CA GLU A 156 -12.27 -12.15 3.85
C GLU A 156 -11.80 -13.05 4.99
N SER A 157 -10.75 -12.65 5.72
CA SER A 157 -10.13 -13.50 6.75
C SER A 157 -9.69 -14.86 6.19
N VAL A 158 -9.07 -14.85 5.00
CA VAL A 158 -8.60 -16.05 4.29
C VAL A 158 -7.09 -16.20 4.43
N VAL A 159 -6.63 -17.40 4.77
CA VAL A 159 -5.20 -17.74 4.85
C VAL A 159 -4.82 -18.56 3.62
N LEU A 160 -3.99 -18.00 2.75
CA LEU A 160 -3.40 -18.67 1.60
C LEU A 160 -1.96 -19.04 1.95
N ARG A 161 -1.62 -20.33 1.90
CA ARG A 161 -0.29 -20.82 2.26
C ARG A 161 0.30 -21.73 1.19
N GLY A 162 1.49 -21.38 0.72
CA GLY A 162 2.34 -22.24 -0.10
C GLY A 162 3.43 -22.95 0.72
N ASN A 163 4.47 -23.41 0.03
CA ASN A 163 5.59 -24.16 0.60
C ASN A 163 6.97 -23.52 0.33
N HIS A 164 7.05 -22.33 -0.25
CA HIS A 164 8.31 -21.63 -0.49
C HIS A 164 9.00 -21.22 0.82
N GLN A 165 10.28 -21.56 0.93
CA GLN A 165 11.20 -21.21 2.02
C GLN A 165 12.63 -21.08 1.47
N SER A 166 13.53 -20.37 2.16
CA SER A 166 14.93 -20.25 1.72
C SER A 166 15.65 -21.59 1.61
N GLU A 167 15.35 -22.56 2.49
CA GLU A 167 16.01 -23.88 2.49
C GLU A 167 15.62 -24.75 1.30
N ASN A 168 14.48 -24.48 0.68
CA ASN A 168 13.95 -25.25 -0.44
C ASN A 168 13.96 -24.49 -1.77
N HIS A 169 14.44 -23.25 -1.79
CA HIS A 169 14.63 -22.47 -3.01
C HIS A 169 15.59 -23.18 -4.00
N PRO A 170 15.26 -23.35 -5.30
CA PRO A 170 14.13 -22.76 -6.04
C PRO A 170 12.91 -23.67 -6.25
N ARG A 171 12.73 -24.74 -5.47
CA ARG A 171 11.67 -25.75 -5.71
C ARG A 171 10.27 -25.15 -5.87
N TYR A 172 9.90 -24.17 -5.05
CA TYR A 172 8.57 -23.54 -5.06
C TYR A 172 8.56 -22.15 -5.69
N ALA A 173 9.61 -21.81 -6.45
CA ALA A 173 9.78 -20.49 -7.05
C ALA A 173 8.65 -20.12 -8.05
N GLU A 174 7.96 -21.10 -8.63
CA GLU A 174 6.84 -20.91 -9.57
C GLU A 174 5.47 -21.13 -8.91
N GLN A 175 5.43 -21.47 -7.62
CA GLN A 175 4.19 -21.66 -6.88
C GLN A 175 3.48 -20.32 -6.72
N ARG A 176 2.16 -20.29 -6.90
CA ARG A 176 1.36 -19.06 -6.93
C ARG A 176 0.22 -19.11 -5.91
N GLY A 177 0.04 -18.04 -5.15
CA GLY A 177 -1.14 -17.88 -4.28
C GLY A 177 -2.36 -17.53 -5.11
N VAL A 178 -2.36 -16.32 -5.66
CA VAL A 178 -3.48 -15.78 -6.44
C VAL A 178 -3.03 -15.34 -7.82
N VAL A 179 -3.83 -15.64 -8.84
CA VAL A 179 -3.69 -15.11 -10.20
C VAL A 179 -4.96 -14.37 -10.58
N LEU A 180 -4.85 -13.10 -10.95
CA LEU A 180 -5.93 -12.26 -11.46
C LEU A 180 -5.60 -11.87 -12.90
N ASP A 181 -6.39 -12.32 -13.88
CA ASP A 181 -6.10 -12.08 -15.29
C ASP A 181 -7.30 -11.58 -16.10
N ARG A 182 -7.01 -11.19 -17.35
CA ARG A 182 -7.97 -10.66 -18.32
C ARG A 182 -8.72 -9.46 -17.73
N ASN A 183 -10.05 -9.51 -17.73
CA ASN A 183 -10.89 -8.42 -17.24
C ASN A 183 -11.38 -8.66 -15.81
N THR A 184 -10.59 -9.33 -14.96
CA THR A 184 -10.94 -9.49 -13.55
C THR A 184 -10.81 -8.16 -12.81
N GLY A 185 -11.87 -7.71 -12.14
CA GLY A 185 -11.89 -6.38 -11.53
C GLY A 185 -12.86 -6.22 -10.39
N GLY A 186 -12.60 -5.23 -9.53
CA GLY A 186 -13.40 -4.98 -8.34
C GLY A 186 -13.30 -6.09 -7.29
N THR A 187 -12.35 -7.03 -7.44
CA THR A 187 -12.11 -8.11 -6.48
C THR A 187 -11.32 -7.58 -5.29
N THR A 188 -11.63 -8.08 -4.10
CA THR A 188 -11.10 -7.58 -2.83
C THR A 188 -10.52 -8.69 -1.97
N PHE A 189 -9.40 -8.41 -1.31
CA PHE A 189 -8.77 -9.25 -0.29
C PHE A 189 -8.71 -8.45 1.00
N ILE A 190 -9.41 -8.90 2.03
CA ILE A 190 -9.61 -8.16 3.28
C ILE A 190 -9.19 -9.06 4.44
N ASP A 191 -8.27 -8.58 5.28
CA ASP A 191 -7.82 -9.35 6.46
C ASP A 191 -7.23 -10.72 6.06
N CYS A 192 -6.51 -10.78 4.93
CA CYS A 192 -5.97 -12.03 4.41
C CYS A 192 -4.49 -12.18 4.74
N ASP A 193 -4.05 -13.42 4.94
CA ASP A 193 -2.65 -13.80 4.98
C ASP A 193 -2.29 -14.53 3.68
N ILE A 194 -1.26 -14.09 2.97
CA ILE A 194 -0.79 -14.70 1.72
C ILE A 194 0.69 -15.01 1.87
N ASN A 195 1.02 -16.28 2.15
CA ASN A 195 2.31 -16.64 2.70
C ASN A 195 3.00 -17.78 1.95
N ASN A 196 4.34 -17.75 1.94
CA ASN A 196 5.20 -18.85 1.46
C ASN A 196 4.91 -19.28 0.01
N PHE A 197 4.66 -18.35 -0.90
CA PHE A 197 4.59 -18.64 -2.34
C PHE A 197 5.84 -18.15 -3.07
N GLY A 198 6.13 -18.74 -4.24
CA GLY A 198 7.03 -18.11 -5.20
C GLY A 198 6.49 -16.74 -5.65
N TYR A 199 5.18 -16.67 -5.87
CA TYR A 199 4.45 -15.42 -6.11
C TYR A 199 3.18 -15.39 -5.26
N GLY A 200 3.06 -14.42 -4.35
CA GLY A 200 1.86 -14.26 -3.51
C GLY A 200 0.64 -13.93 -4.36
N VAL A 201 0.67 -12.80 -5.07
CA VAL A 201 -0.35 -12.38 -6.04
C VAL A 201 0.32 -12.05 -7.38
N VAL A 202 -0.24 -12.57 -8.46
CA VAL A 202 0.08 -12.16 -9.84
C VAL A 202 -1.15 -11.50 -10.45
N THR A 203 -1.01 -10.28 -10.98
CA THR A 203 -2.12 -9.56 -11.59
C THR A 203 -1.74 -8.95 -12.94
N SER A 204 -2.64 -9.13 -13.92
CA SER A 204 -2.51 -8.59 -15.28
C SER A 204 -3.83 -8.02 -15.80
N CYS A 205 -4.65 -7.51 -14.88
CA CYS A 205 -6.03 -7.12 -15.13
C CYS A 205 -6.39 -5.78 -14.48
N ILE A 206 -7.58 -5.29 -14.78
CA ILE A 206 -8.13 -4.05 -14.24
C ILE A 206 -8.18 -4.02 -12.70
N GLN A 207 -8.47 -2.85 -12.12
CA GLN A 207 -8.31 -2.55 -10.70
C GLN A 207 -8.90 -3.58 -9.73
N ASN A 208 -8.06 -4.05 -8.80
CA ASN A 208 -8.44 -4.86 -7.64
C ASN A 208 -7.86 -4.25 -6.35
N TYR A 209 -8.25 -4.79 -5.18
CA TYR A 209 -7.96 -4.16 -3.89
C TYR A 209 -7.48 -5.16 -2.84
N VAL A 210 -6.48 -4.76 -2.06
CA VAL A 210 -6.00 -5.50 -0.89
C VAL A 210 -6.05 -4.56 0.32
N THR A 211 -6.62 -5.01 1.43
CA THR A 211 -6.80 -4.15 2.61
C THR A 211 -6.62 -4.94 3.91
N ALA A 212 -5.91 -4.36 4.88
CA ALA A 212 -5.70 -4.97 6.20
C ALA A 212 -5.08 -6.39 6.11
N SER A 213 -4.28 -6.65 5.08
CA SER A 213 -3.76 -7.99 4.77
C SER A 213 -2.25 -8.05 4.93
N LYS A 214 -1.71 -9.26 4.96
CA LYS A 214 -0.30 -9.53 5.12
C LYS A 214 0.24 -10.44 4.02
N PHE A 215 1.44 -10.11 3.55
CA PHE A 215 2.25 -10.95 2.69
C PHE A 215 3.51 -11.32 3.45
N ALA A 216 3.66 -12.60 3.80
CA ALA A 216 4.83 -13.09 4.54
C ALA A 216 5.63 -14.13 3.76
N ASP A 217 6.95 -13.97 3.71
CA ASP A 217 7.90 -14.97 3.20
C ASP A 217 7.57 -15.47 1.78
N ASN A 218 6.99 -14.61 0.94
CA ASN A 218 6.86 -14.89 -0.49
C ASN A 218 8.15 -14.50 -1.20
N ARG A 219 8.60 -15.27 -2.20
CA ARG A 219 9.76 -14.86 -3.01
C ARG A 219 9.50 -13.52 -3.69
N ILE A 220 8.33 -13.42 -4.32
CA ILE A 220 7.75 -12.18 -4.83
C ILE A 220 6.38 -11.99 -4.18
N GLY A 221 6.17 -10.93 -3.41
CA GLY A 221 4.88 -10.67 -2.75
C GLY A 221 3.76 -10.43 -3.76
N VAL A 222 3.94 -9.41 -4.61
CA VAL A 222 3.02 -9.04 -5.69
C VAL A 222 3.79 -8.83 -6.98
N LEU A 223 3.33 -9.46 -8.05
CA LEU A 223 3.76 -9.21 -9.42
C LEU A 223 2.60 -8.63 -10.23
N GLY A 224 2.68 -7.33 -10.51
CA GLY A 224 1.97 -6.72 -11.62
C GLY A 224 2.68 -7.05 -12.93
N THR A 225 1.98 -7.65 -13.88
CA THR A 225 2.54 -8.00 -15.20
C THR A 225 1.54 -7.68 -16.28
N GLY A 226 2.00 -7.33 -17.47
CA GLY A 226 1.12 -7.02 -18.60
C GLY A 226 1.77 -6.06 -19.58
N GLY A 227 1.08 -5.78 -20.67
CA GLY A 227 1.57 -4.90 -21.72
C GLY A 227 0.48 -4.03 -22.34
N ASP A 228 -0.69 -3.94 -21.69
CA ASP A 228 -1.89 -3.34 -22.25
C ASP A 228 -2.40 -2.13 -21.45
N HIS A 229 -1.66 -1.68 -20.43
CA HIS A 229 -2.03 -0.56 -19.56
C HIS A 229 -3.35 -0.77 -18.79
N ASN A 230 -3.72 -2.04 -18.49
CA ASN A 230 -4.88 -2.33 -17.66
C ASN A 230 -4.51 -2.73 -16.22
N ALA A 231 -3.34 -3.34 -16.02
CA ALA A 231 -2.92 -3.91 -14.74
C ALA A 231 -2.88 -2.86 -13.61
N GLY A 232 -3.75 -2.99 -12.61
CA GLY A 232 -3.83 -2.04 -11.48
C GLY A 232 -4.21 -2.70 -10.16
N LEU A 233 -3.62 -2.21 -9.07
CA LEU A 233 -3.82 -2.75 -7.72
C LEU A 233 -3.70 -1.64 -6.68
N SER A 234 -4.68 -1.58 -5.78
CA SER A 234 -4.64 -0.68 -4.63
C SER A 234 -4.48 -1.46 -3.32
N LEU A 235 -3.54 -1.03 -2.49
CA LEU A 235 -3.20 -1.65 -1.21
C LEU A 235 -3.32 -0.62 -0.08
N THR A 236 -4.06 -0.96 0.97
CA THR A 236 -4.26 -0.08 2.13
C THR A 236 -4.12 -0.83 3.44
N ASN A 237 -3.32 -0.34 4.39
CA ASN A 237 -3.06 -1.02 5.66
C ASN A 237 -2.50 -2.43 5.45
N VAL A 238 -1.52 -2.58 4.56
CA VAL A 238 -0.95 -3.89 4.20
C VAL A 238 0.46 -4.02 4.79
N GLU A 239 0.81 -5.21 5.23
CA GLU A 239 2.16 -5.56 5.69
C GLU A 239 2.83 -6.51 4.71
N PHE A 240 4.06 -6.19 4.34
CA PHE A 240 4.98 -7.04 3.61
C PHE A 240 6.18 -7.31 4.51
N VAL A 241 6.36 -8.56 4.92
CA VAL A 241 7.42 -8.95 5.86
C VAL A 241 8.10 -10.24 5.42
N ALA A 242 9.36 -10.40 5.76
CA ALA A 242 10.06 -11.66 5.58
C ALA A 242 11.24 -11.80 6.56
N ASP A 243 11.84 -12.99 6.60
CA ASP A 243 13.11 -13.23 7.28
C ASP A 243 14.29 -12.43 6.64
N LYS A 244 15.54 -12.74 7.04
CA LYS A 244 16.74 -12.05 6.53
C LYS A 244 17.40 -12.72 5.32
N ASP A 245 16.88 -13.82 4.81
CA ASP A 245 17.48 -14.54 3.69
C ASP A 245 16.95 -13.99 2.34
N PRO A 246 17.82 -13.53 1.43
CA PRO A 246 17.39 -13.04 0.12
C PRO A 246 16.73 -14.12 -0.77
N ARG A 247 16.90 -15.40 -0.44
CA ARG A 247 16.20 -16.52 -1.12
C ARG A 247 14.76 -16.67 -0.63
N THR A 248 14.44 -16.18 0.59
CA THR A 248 13.07 -16.14 1.09
C THR A 248 12.28 -15.07 0.34
N THR A 249 12.75 -13.82 0.34
CA THR A 249 12.08 -12.72 -0.37
C THR A 249 13.08 -11.87 -1.14
N ASP A 250 12.97 -11.95 -2.47
CA ASP A 250 13.70 -11.13 -3.42
C ASP A 250 13.05 -9.74 -3.51
N ARG A 251 11.73 -9.69 -3.80
CA ARG A 251 10.98 -8.44 -3.88
C ARG A 251 9.60 -8.52 -3.26
N HIS A 252 9.16 -7.44 -2.62
CA HIS A 252 7.77 -7.36 -2.15
C HIS A 252 6.81 -7.01 -3.29
N VAL A 253 7.17 -6.03 -4.13
CA VAL A 253 6.35 -5.59 -5.25
C VAL A 253 7.20 -5.44 -6.51
N VAL A 254 6.70 -6.01 -7.60
CA VAL A 254 7.23 -5.83 -8.95
C VAL A 254 6.09 -5.39 -9.86
N VAL A 255 6.28 -4.31 -10.61
CA VAL A 255 5.40 -3.93 -11.71
C VAL A 255 6.19 -4.03 -13.01
N ASP A 256 5.98 -5.13 -13.72
CA ASP A 256 6.66 -5.46 -14.96
C ASP A 256 5.80 -5.06 -16.17
N GLY A 257 6.31 -4.11 -16.95
CA GLY A 257 5.68 -3.64 -18.18
C GLY A 257 4.55 -2.62 -17.99
N ALA A 258 3.85 -2.36 -19.09
CA ALA A 258 2.83 -1.32 -19.17
C ALA A 258 1.60 -1.65 -18.30
N ALA A 259 1.47 -0.91 -17.20
CA ALA A 259 0.42 -1.04 -16.18
C ALA A 259 -0.35 0.28 -16.03
N ASN A 260 -1.37 0.31 -15.16
CA ASN A 260 -2.21 1.49 -14.93
C ASN A 260 -2.07 2.06 -13.52
N ASP A 261 -3.07 1.88 -12.66
CA ASP A 261 -3.25 2.56 -11.38
C ASP A 261 -2.77 1.69 -10.21
N TRP A 262 -1.55 1.99 -9.74
CA TRP A 262 -0.93 1.35 -8.59
C TRP A 262 -0.89 2.31 -7.40
N TRP A 263 -1.53 1.94 -6.29
CA TRP A 263 -1.69 2.84 -5.16
C TRP A 263 -1.46 2.15 -3.81
N PHE A 264 -0.59 2.72 -2.99
CA PHE A 264 -0.24 2.23 -1.66
C PHE A 264 -0.55 3.29 -0.61
N THR A 265 -1.30 2.93 0.43
CA THR A 265 -1.59 3.83 1.56
C THR A 265 -1.40 3.11 2.88
N ASN A 266 -0.58 3.66 3.76
CA ASN A 266 -0.30 3.04 5.07
C ASN A 266 0.21 1.59 4.93
N VAL A 267 1.24 1.39 4.12
CA VAL A 267 1.83 0.06 3.85
C VAL A 267 3.21 -0.04 4.48
N TRP A 268 3.48 -1.18 5.13
CA TRP A 268 4.77 -1.49 5.76
C TRP A 268 5.52 -2.51 4.91
N PHE A 269 6.79 -2.23 4.59
CA PHE A 269 7.69 -3.17 3.90
C PHE A 269 8.97 -3.41 4.71
N GLU A 270 9.35 -4.69 4.83
CA GLU A 270 10.56 -5.16 5.53
C GLU A 270 10.97 -6.57 5.08
N GLY A 271 12.26 -6.87 5.02
CA GLY A 271 12.78 -8.22 4.77
C GLY A 271 12.94 -8.59 3.28
N ALA A 272 12.96 -7.63 2.37
CA ALA A 272 13.21 -7.88 0.94
C ALA A 272 14.60 -7.41 0.52
N GLU A 273 15.17 -8.03 -0.51
CA GLU A 273 16.40 -7.51 -1.15
C GLU A 273 16.12 -6.15 -1.78
N THR A 274 15.05 -6.07 -2.57
CA THR A 274 14.47 -4.81 -3.04
C THR A 274 13.00 -4.77 -2.70
N ALA A 275 12.54 -3.79 -1.93
CA ALA A 275 11.14 -3.78 -1.52
C ALA A 275 10.20 -3.54 -2.72
N LEU A 276 10.44 -2.50 -3.53
CA LEU A 276 9.62 -2.21 -4.70
C LEU A 276 10.46 -1.94 -5.95
N SER A 277 10.08 -2.57 -7.06
CA SER A 277 10.62 -2.31 -8.41
C SER A 277 9.48 -1.93 -9.34
N VAL A 278 9.47 -0.69 -9.82
CA VAL A 278 8.35 -0.11 -10.58
C VAL A 278 8.76 0.19 -12.01
N GLY A 279 8.16 -0.56 -12.94
CA GLY A 279 8.52 -0.53 -14.34
C GLY A 279 9.78 -1.35 -14.65
N ALA A 280 10.04 -1.52 -15.94
CA ALA A 280 11.20 -2.22 -16.47
C ALA A 280 11.71 -1.53 -17.74
N ALA A 281 13.03 -1.44 -17.87
CA ALA A 281 13.68 -0.83 -19.01
C ALA A 281 13.25 -1.51 -20.33
N GLY A 282 12.82 -0.71 -21.31
CA GLY A 282 12.34 -1.20 -22.61
C GLY A 282 10.96 -1.85 -22.60
N GLN A 283 10.36 -2.11 -21.43
CA GLN A 283 9.00 -2.68 -21.30
C GLN A 283 7.97 -1.67 -20.80
N GLY A 284 8.41 -0.57 -20.20
CA GLY A 284 7.54 0.46 -19.64
C GLY A 284 7.18 0.17 -18.19
N GLY A 285 6.09 0.76 -17.71
CA GLY A 285 5.69 0.73 -16.31
C GLY A 285 4.30 1.35 -16.13
N PRO A 286 3.84 1.56 -14.89
CA PRO A 286 2.51 2.07 -14.63
C PRO A 286 2.33 3.51 -15.11
N ALA A 287 1.14 3.78 -15.63
CA ALA A 287 0.70 5.14 -15.93
C ALA A 287 0.63 6.00 -14.65
N GLN A 288 0.17 5.41 -13.54
CA GLN A 288 -0.04 6.08 -12.26
C GLN A 288 0.53 5.21 -11.14
N PHE A 289 1.41 5.78 -10.31
CA PHE A 289 1.97 5.10 -9.15
C PHE A 289 1.96 6.04 -7.95
N GLY A 290 1.33 5.63 -6.85
CA GLY A 290 1.21 6.46 -5.64
C GLY A 290 1.59 5.73 -4.37
N MET A 291 2.34 6.39 -3.50
CA MET A 291 2.64 5.91 -2.14
C MET A 291 2.39 7.03 -1.13
N VAL A 292 1.54 6.75 -0.15
CA VAL A 292 1.21 7.70 0.92
C VAL A 292 1.33 7.03 2.29
N ASN A 293 2.02 7.70 3.23
CA ASN A 293 2.20 7.21 4.61
C ASN A 293 2.77 5.77 4.67
N CYS A 294 3.70 5.42 3.78
CA CYS A 294 4.29 4.09 3.75
C CYS A 294 5.64 4.10 4.48
N LYS A 295 6.00 2.99 5.13
CA LYS A 295 7.36 2.73 5.59
C LYS A 295 7.97 1.66 4.71
N VAL A 296 9.17 1.89 4.21
CA VAL A 296 9.87 1.00 3.29
C VAL A 296 11.28 0.73 3.80
N ALA A 297 11.55 -0.53 4.16
CA ALA A 297 12.90 -0.99 4.37
C ALA A 297 13.23 -2.18 3.48
N ALA A 298 14.51 -2.28 3.15
CA ALA A 298 15.07 -3.31 2.29
C ALA A 298 16.55 -3.51 2.63
N ARG A 299 17.12 -4.63 2.19
CA ARG A 299 18.56 -4.91 2.32
C ARG A 299 19.41 -4.11 1.34
N ALA A 300 18.93 -3.92 0.11
CA ALA A 300 19.70 -3.24 -0.95
C ALA A 300 19.01 -1.98 -1.49
N VAL A 301 17.73 -2.06 -1.87
CA VAL A 301 17.00 -0.93 -2.48
C VAL A 301 15.58 -0.86 -1.96
N CYS A 302 15.18 0.26 -1.36
CA CYS A 302 13.80 0.38 -0.87
C CYS A 302 12.82 0.61 -2.02
N LEU A 303 13.01 1.66 -2.82
CA LEU A 303 12.19 1.93 -3.99
C LEU A 303 13.04 2.19 -5.24
N ASP A 304 12.87 1.33 -6.26
CA ASP A 304 13.45 1.50 -7.59
C ASP A 304 12.37 1.91 -8.61
N LEU A 305 12.36 3.19 -9.00
CA LEU A 305 11.48 3.74 -10.03
C LEU A 305 12.19 3.72 -11.38
N VAL A 306 11.96 2.65 -12.15
CA VAL A 306 12.59 2.43 -13.46
C VAL A 306 11.76 3.06 -14.57
N TYR A 307 10.44 2.91 -14.55
CA TYR A 307 9.54 3.58 -15.48
C TYR A 307 8.18 3.83 -14.83
N CYS A 308 7.76 5.09 -14.82
CA CYS A 308 6.41 5.48 -14.42
C CYS A 308 6.11 6.85 -15.01
N ARG A 309 4.90 7.01 -15.56
CA ARG A 309 4.49 8.31 -16.14
C ARG A 309 4.12 9.35 -15.09
N GLN A 310 3.51 8.93 -13.99
CA GLN A 310 3.03 9.84 -12.94
C GLN A 310 3.28 9.25 -11.54
N PRO A 311 4.55 9.22 -11.08
CA PRO A 311 4.87 8.82 -9.71
C PRO A 311 4.53 9.93 -8.71
N TYR A 312 3.86 9.56 -7.61
CA TYR A 312 3.48 10.42 -6.50
C TYR A 312 3.89 9.80 -5.17
N LEU A 313 4.83 10.43 -4.46
CA LEU A 313 5.34 9.98 -3.16
C LEU A 313 5.03 11.04 -2.09
N ALA A 314 4.33 10.67 -1.03
CA ALA A 314 4.03 11.59 0.06
C ALA A 314 4.14 10.93 1.44
N ASN A 315 4.89 11.54 2.35
CA ASN A 315 5.13 11.02 3.70
C ASN A 315 5.61 9.55 3.68
N VAL A 316 6.54 9.21 2.78
CA VAL A 316 7.14 7.88 2.72
C VAL A 316 8.43 7.90 3.53
N GLU A 317 8.58 6.93 4.42
CA GLU A 317 9.78 6.70 5.22
C GLU A 317 10.61 5.56 4.64
N PHE A 318 11.91 5.78 4.53
CA PHE A 318 12.87 4.79 4.04
C PHE A 318 13.87 4.44 5.14
N ASP A 319 13.91 3.17 5.52
CA ASP A 319 14.77 2.65 6.59
C ASP A 319 15.70 1.55 6.08
N ALA A 320 16.72 1.24 6.88
CA ALA A 320 17.54 0.04 6.67
C ALA A 320 16.88 -1.19 7.33
N ASP A 321 16.89 -2.34 6.65
CA ASP A 321 16.50 -3.63 7.25
C ASP A 321 17.59 -4.20 8.16
N ASP A 322 18.84 -3.89 7.86
CA ASP A 322 20.04 -4.39 8.53
C ASP A 322 21.00 -3.23 8.85
N ASP A 323 22.17 -3.53 9.43
CA ASP A 323 23.18 -2.52 9.80
C ASP A 323 23.78 -1.78 8.58
N THR A 324 23.49 -2.21 7.35
CA THR A 324 23.96 -1.58 6.11
C THR A 324 22.86 -0.68 5.51
N PRO A 325 23.13 0.62 5.31
CA PRO A 325 22.17 1.52 4.68
C PRO A 325 21.82 1.09 3.24
N PRO A 326 20.52 1.00 2.88
CA PRO A 326 20.11 0.70 1.52
C PRO A 326 20.17 1.95 0.62
N VAL A 327 19.98 1.74 -0.67
CA VAL A 327 19.53 2.81 -1.57
C VAL A 327 18.05 3.08 -1.26
N GLU A 328 17.78 4.16 -0.52
CA GLU A 328 16.43 4.53 -0.09
C GLU A 328 15.50 4.80 -1.29
N LEU A 329 15.97 5.57 -2.28
CA LEU A 329 15.22 5.87 -3.49
C LEU A 329 16.16 5.92 -4.70
N ARG A 330 15.78 5.21 -5.76
CA ARG A 330 16.39 5.33 -7.08
C ARG A 330 15.32 5.74 -8.09
N VAL A 331 15.62 6.75 -8.90
CA VAL A 331 14.75 7.21 -9.99
C VAL A 331 15.53 7.21 -11.29
N ASP A 332 15.09 6.43 -12.26
CA ASP A 332 15.62 6.51 -13.62
C ASP A 332 15.07 7.76 -14.30
N ALA A 333 15.96 8.69 -14.65
CA ALA A 333 15.57 9.97 -15.24
C ALA A 333 14.93 9.85 -16.63
N ALA A 334 15.25 8.80 -17.39
CA ALA A 334 14.67 8.57 -18.72
C ALA A 334 13.28 7.92 -18.61
N GLY A 335 13.08 7.01 -17.65
CA GLY A 335 11.80 6.34 -17.45
C GLY A 335 10.82 7.08 -16.53
N CYS A 336 11.31 7.97 -15.66
CA CYS A 336 10.52 8.78 -14.73
C CYS A 336 10.94 10.27 -14.75
N PRO A 337 10.90 10.96 -15.91
CA PRO A 337 11.41 12.33 -16.05
C PRO A 337 10.65 13.36 -15.21
N GLU A 338 9.39 13.07 -14.86
CA GLU A 338 8.49 13.92 -14.10
C GLU A 338 7.90 13.14 -12.92
N GLY A 339 7.55 13.85 -11.85
CA GLY A 339 6.99 13.24 -10.64
C GLY A 339 6.74 14.25 -9.53
N THR A 340 6.18 13.76 -8.41
CA THR A 340 5.95 14.59 -7.21
C THR A 340 6.41 13.85 -5.96
N ALA A 341 7.19 14.53 -5.12
CA ALA A 341 7.65 14.05 -3.83
C ALA A 341 7.37 15.08 -2.73
N VAL A 342 6.73 14.66 -1.64
CA VAL A 342 6.35 15.56 -0.53
C VAL A 342 6.69 14.92 0.80
N ASN A 343 7.50 15.61 1.61
CA ASN A 343 7.83 15.24 2.99
C ASN A 343 8.35 13.80 3.15
N LEU A 344 9.22 13.35 2.24
CA LEU A 344 9.88 12.04 2.39
C LEU A 344 10.80 12.04 3.61
N ILE A 345 11.05 10.86 4.18
CA ILE A 345 11.89 10.67 5.37
C ILE A 345 13.01 9.70 5.02
N SER A 346 14.24 10.13 5.25
CA SER A 346 15.41 9.26 5.29
C SER A 346 15.61 8.77 6.73
N GLY A 347 15.69 7.46 6.93
CA GLY A 347 16.02 6.84 8.21
C GLY A 347 17.54 6.74 8.43
N THR A 348 18.33 6.93 7.37
CA THR A 348 19.80 6.80 7.40
C THR A 348 20.55 8.13 7.30
N ARG A 349 19.86 9.20 6.89
CA ARG A 349 20.41 10.57 6.69
C ARG A 349 19.46 11.62 7.28
N GLU A 350 19.80 12.89 7.12
CA GLU A 350 18.94 14.00 7.54
C GLU A 350 17.70 14.17 6.65
N ASP A 351 17.85 13.98 5.33
CA ASP A 351 16.79 14.01 4.32
C ASP A 351 17.21 13.18 3.09
N ILE A 352 16.28 12.94 2.16
CA ILE A 352 16.56 12.31 0.87
C ILE A 352 17.42 13.25 0.03
N ASP A 353 18.48 12.72 -0.58
CA ASP A 353 19.38 13.50 -1.45
C ASP A 353 18.60 14.11 -2.63
N PRO A 354 18.54 15.45 -2.76
CA PRO A 354 17.82 16.10 -3.86
C PRO A 354 18.31 15.67 -5.25
N ALA A 355 19.55 15.21 -5.39
CA ALA A 355 20.11 14.76 -6.65
C ALA A 355 19.46 13.46 -7.18
N VAL A 356 18.71 12.73 -6.33
CA VAL A 356 17.93 11.56 -6.75
C VAL A 356 16.80 11.96 -7.72
N PHE A 357 16.30 13.18 -7.63
CA PHE A 357 15.15 13.62 -8.42
C PHE A 357 15.56 14.28 -9.74
N PRO A 358 15.02 13.83 -10.88
CA PRO A 358 15.14 14.55 -12.16
C PRO A 358 14.58 15.97 -12.10
N VAL A 359 15.06 16.85 -12.98
CA VAL A 359 14.69 18.28 -13.01
C VAL A 359 13.17 18.54 -13.20
N GLY A 360 12.44 17.60 -13.79
CA GLY A 360 10.99 17.68 -13.98
C GLY A 360 10.17 17.35 -12.73
N TRP A 361 10.80 17.01 -11.60
CA TRP A 361 10.09 16.65 -10.38
C TRP A 361 9.73 17.87 -9.52
N ASN A 362 8.54 17.82 -8.93
CA ASN A 362 8.11 18.75 -7.89
C ASN A 362 8.44 18.15 -6.52
N VAL A 363 9.47 18.67 -5.84
CA VAL A 363 9.94 18.14 -4.56
C VAL A 363 9.74 19.16 -3.44
N ILE A 364 9.00 18.77 -2.41
CA ILE A 364 8.78 19.57 -1.20
C ILE A 364 9.38 18.79 -0.01
N GLY A 365 10.59 19.20 0.44
CA GLY A 365 11.32 18.55 1.53
C GLY A 365 10.82 18.90 2.94
N ARG A 366 11.37 18.24 3.96
CA ARG A 366 10.97 18.42 5.36
C ARG A 366 11.68 19.62 5.98
N GLY A 367 10.99 20.75 6.10
CA GLY A 367 11.47 21.91 6.87
C GLY A 367 12.64 22.70 6.26
N THR A 368 13.22 22.23 5.15
CA THR A 368 14.34 22.86 4.41
C THR A 368 13.89 23.52 3.10
N GLY A 369 12.60 23.85 2.98
CA GLY A 369 12.02 24.62 1.88
C GLY A 369 11.52 26.00 2.31
N ALA A 370 11.16 26.84 1.33
CA ALA A 370 10.49 28.11 1.61
C ALA A 370 9.25 27.87 2.49
N ARG A 371 9.30 28.32 3.75
CA ARG A 371 8.13 28.27 4.63
C ARG A 371 7.15 29.34 4.17
N PHE A 372 6.14 28.93 3.41
CA PHE A 372 5.07 29.82 3.02
C PHE A 372 4.22 30.14 4.26
N SER A 373 4.32 31.38 4.76
CA SER A 373 3.56 31.85 5.93
C SER A 373 2.07 32.05 5.64
N THR A 374 1.66 31.87 4.39
CA THR A 374 0.30 31.98 3.86
C THR A 374 0.15 31.07 2.63
N THR A 375 -1.08 30.82 2.19
CA THR A 375 -1.36 30.10 0.94
C THR A 375 -0.63 30.74 -0.24
N VAL A 376 0.18 29.96 -0.95
CA VAL A 376 0.74 30.34 -2.25
C VAL A 376 -0.05 29.62 -3.33
N VAL A 377 -0.55 30.40 -4.28
CA VAL A 377 -1.21 29.89 -5.49
C VAL A 377 -0.26 30.14 -6.64
N ALA A 378 0.41 29.08 -7.12
CA ALA A 378 1.09 29.10 -8.39
C ALA A 378 0.11 28.59 -9.45
N GLN A 379 -0.21 29.43 -10.43
CA GLN A 379 -1.10 29.09 -11.53
C GLN A 379 -0.36 29.38 -12.83
N ALA A 380 -0.32 28.43 -13.76
CA ALA A 380 0.10 28.73 -15.12
C ALA A 380 -0.92 29.73 -15.72
N GLY A 381 -0.46 30.91 -16.15
CA GLY A 381 -1.29 31.82 -16.91
C GLY A 381 -1.68 31.19 -18.25
N GLU A 382 -2.96 31.25 -18.63
CA GLU A 382 -3.36 31.00 -20.02
C GLU A 382 -3.13 32.28 -20.83
N GLY A 383 -2.43 32.18 -21.98
CA GLY A 383 -2.15 33.34 -22.84
C GLY A 383 -1.15 34.34 -22.24
N ASP A 384 -1.37 35.64 -22.45
CA ASP A 384 -0.52 36.74 -21.93
C ASP A 384 -0.73 37.01 -20.42
N GLY A 385 -1.07 36.00 -19.63
CA GLY A 385 -1.30 36.14 -18.18
C GLY A 385 0.00 36.22 -17.37
N ASP A 386 -0.04 36.91 -16.23
CA ASP A 386 1.11 37.05 -15.32
C ASP A 386 1.72 35.70 -14.92
N LEU A 387 3.06 35.62 -14.94
CA LEU A 387 3.88 34.49 -14.51
C LEU A 387 3.78 34.24 -12.99
N PHE A 388 3.54 35.29 -12.20
CA PHE A 388 3.36 35.22 -10.75
C PHE A 388 2.47 36.37 -10.28
N GLN A 389 1.59 36.15 -9.32
CA GLN A 389 0.78 37.21 -8.71
C GLN A 389 0.77 37.11 -7.19
N ALA A 390 1.06 38.22 -6.52
CA ALA A 390 0.76 38.41 -5.11
C ALA A 390 -0.65 39.02 -5.01
N ARG A 391 -1.61 38.27 -4.45
CA ARG A 391 -2.99 38.73 -4.27
C ARG A 391 -3.32 38.95 -2.79
N ASN A 392 -4.21 39.91 -2.50
CA ASN A 392 -4.79 40.05 -1.16
C ASN A 392 -5.89 39.00 -0.91
N PRO A 393 -6.43 38.88 0.33
CA PRO A 393 -7.50 37.92 0.63
C PRO A 393 -8.77 38.09 -0.22
N GLN A 394 -9.01 39.27 -0.77
CA GLN A 394 -10.11 39.58 -1.70
C GLN A 394 -9.78 39.25 -3.17
N ARG A 395 -8.66 38.55 -3.42
CA ARG A 395 -8.14 38.16 -4.75
C ARG A 395 -7.72 39.34 -5.65
N GLN A 396 -7.56 40.55 -5.13
CA GLN A 396 -7.01 41.68 -5.89
C GLN A 396 -5.50 41.51 -6.05
N VAL A 397 -4.98 41.72 -7.26
CA VAL A 397 -3.54 41.68 -7.56
C VAL A 397 -2.87 42.90 -6.92
N LEU A 398 -1.86 42.67 -6.09
CA LEU A 398 -1.05 43.70 -5.45
C LEU A 398 0.28 43.90 -6.19
N ALA A 399 0.82 42.83 -6.75
CA ALA A 399 2.03 42.80 -7.55
C ALA A 399 2.02 41.55 -8.44
N ALA A 400 2.73 41.62 -9.55
CA ALA A 400 2.84 40.53 -10.51
C ALA A 400 4.23 40.45 -11.17
N VAL A 401 4.55 39.29 -11.72
CA VAL A 401 5.59 39.13 -12.74
C VAL A 401 4.87 38.95 -14.05
N LEU A 402 5.02 39.88 -14.98
CA LEU A 402 4.35 39.86 -16.29
C LEU A 402 4.96 38.76 -17.19
N PRO A 403 4.30 38.34 -18.29
CA PRO A 403 4.88 37.44 -19.29
C PRO A 403 6.24 37.89 -19.82
N SER A 404 6.47 39.20 -19.87
CA SER A 404 7.75 39.81 -20.28
C SER A 404 8.89 39.63 -19.25
N GLY A 405 8.61 39.05 -18.08
CA GLY A 405 9.52 38.99 -16.94
C GLY A 405 9.58 40.28 -16.12
N ALA A 406 8.88 41.33 -16.53
CA ALA A 406 8.82 42.59 -15.79
C ALA A 406 8.06 42.43 -14.47
N TRP A 407 8.56 43.07 -13.40
CA TRP A 407 7.87 43.11 -12.12
C TRP A 407 6.93 44.32 -12.05
N LEU A 408 5.65 44.07 -11.80
CA LEU A 408 4.58 45.05 -11.68
C LEU A 408 4.15 45.20 -10.21
N SER A 409 3.96 46.43 -9.75
CA SER A 409 3.25 46.75 -8.50
C SER A 409 2.02 47.57 -8.80
N GLU A 410 0.85 47.09 -8.39
CA GLU A 410 -0.42 47.82 -8.51
C GLU A 410 -0.60 48.88 -7.41
N ARG A 411 0.40 48.99 -6.52
CA ARG A 411 0.41 49.93 -5.40
C ARG A 411 1.63 50.83 -5.48
N THR A 412 1.42 52.13 -5.34
CA THR A 412 2.49 53.15 -5.25
C THR A 412 3.31 53.02 -3.97
N ASP A 413 2.70 52.49 -2.91
CA ASP A 413 3.37 52.09 -1.66
C ASP A 413 3.79 50.61 -1.65
N GLY A 414 3.63 49.93 -2.79
CA GLY A 414 4.27 48.66 -3.11
C GLY A 414 5.52 48.91 -3.94
N GLY A 415 6.38 47.92 -4.12
CA GLY A 415 7.60 48.13 -4.88
C GLY A 415 8.72 47.18 -4.53
N ILE A 416 9.83 47.38 -5.23
CA ILE A 416 11.13 46.84 -4.86
C ILE A 416 11.60 47.58 -3.60
N VAL A 417 11.94 46.80 -2.57
CA VAL A 417 12.62 47.30 -1.37
C VAL A 417 14.05 46.77 -1.38
N LEU A 418 15.01 47.68 -1.39
CA LEU A 418 16.44 47.38 -1.37
C LEU A 418 17.02 47.71 0.01
N LYS A 419 18.10 47.04 0.40
CA LYS A 419 18.84 47.34 1.63
C LYS A 419 20.23 47.87 1.24
N ASP A 420 20.64 48.99 1.81
CA ASP A 420 21.99 49.52 1.59
C ASP A 420 23.04 48.84 2.49
N GLU A 421 24.32 49.16 2.28
CA GLU A 421 25.45 48.61 3.03
C GLU A 421 25.41 48.97 4.52
N GLN A 422 24.75 50.06 4.89
CA GLN A 422 24.57 50.51 6.28
C GLN A 422 23.35 49.85 6.95
N GLY A 423 22.60 49.06 6.20
CA GLY A 423 21.47 48.29 6.66
C GLY A 423 20.13 49.03 6.65
N THR A 424 20.05 50.21 6.03
CA THR A 424 18.79 50.95 5.84
C THR A 424 18.02 50.36 4.68
N TYR A 425 16.72 50.17 4.86
CA TYR A 425 15.81 49.73 3.81
C TYR A 425 15.26 50.93 3.04
N TRP A 426 15.22 50.81 1.72
CA TRP A 426 14.78 51.86 0.80
C TRP A 426 13.70 51.32 -0.12
N ARG A 427 12.60 52.06 -0.27
CA ARG A 427 11.57 51.78 -1.27
C ARG A 427 11.85 52.57 -2.54
N LEU A 428 11.75 51.90 -3.68
CA LEU A 428 11.66 52.58 -4.98
C LEU A 428 10.21 52.98 -5.26
N SER A 429 10.00 54.23 -5.66
CA SER A 429 8.70 54.76 -6.06
C SER A 429 8.84 55.57 -7.35
N VAL A 430 7.83 55.53 -8.20
CA VAL A 430 7.80 56.29 -9.45
C VAL A 430 6.83 57.47 -9.29
N GLY A 431 7.34 58.69 -9.50
CA GLY A 431 6.54 59.91 -9.48
C GLY A 431 5.62 60.04 -10.69
N THR A 432 4.66 60.97 -10.66
CA THR A 432 3.76 61.24 -11.79
C THR A 432 4.47 61.76 -13.04
N ASP A 433 5.70 62.25 -12.86
CA ASP A 433 6.64 62.66 -13.92
C ASP A 433 7.50 61.51 -14.44
N GLY A 434 7.33 60.29 -13.93
CA GLY A 434 8.14 59.12 -14.27
C GLY A 434 9.48 59.07 -13.55
N ALA A 435 9.79 60.02 -12.67
CA ALA A 435 11.05 60.02 -11.93
C ALA A 435 11.06 58.88 -10.90
N VAL A 436 12.13 58.08 -10.91
CA VAL A 436 12.36 57.09 -9.86
C VAL A 436 12.95 57.80 -8.65
N THR A 437 12.28 57.68 -7.53
CA THR A 437 12.68 58.24 -6.24
C THR A 437 12.85 57.14 -5.21
N THR A 438 13.61 57.44 -4.16
CA THR A 438 13.82 56.55 -3.02
C THR A 438 13.20 57.14 -1.77
N ALA A 439 12.60 56.29 -0.94
CA ALA A 439 12.15 56.64 0.39
C ALA A 439 12.75 55.70 1.42
N SER A 440 13.37 56.25 2.48
CA SER A 440 13.89 55.45 3.58
C SER A 440 12.74 54.84 4.38
N LEU A 441 12.85 53.55 4.68
CA LEU A 441 11.96 52.79 5.55
C LEU A 441 12.61 52.49 6.92
N GLY A 442 13.80 53.04 7.17
CA GLY A 442 14.58 52.80 8.37
C GLY A 442 15.39 51.50 8.35
N ILE A 443 16.00 51.16 9.49
CA ILE A 443 16.91 50.01 9.65
C ILE A 443 16.19 48.70 10.03
N GLN A 444 14.91 48.80 10.43
CA GLN A 444 14.09 47.63 10.75
C GLN A 444 13.53 47.06 9.46
N ARG A 445 13.54 45.72 9.31
CA ARG A 445 12.97 45.06 8.13
C ARG A 445 11.52 45.54 7.94
N PRO A 446 11.19 46.20 6.81
CA PRO A 446 9.87 46.76 6.60
C PRO A 446 8.85 45.64 6.64
N ARG A 447 7.89 45.78 7.53
CA ARG A 447 6.71 44.93 7.57
C ARG A 447 5.65 45.66 6.75
N ARG A 448 5.11 45.01 5.72
CA ARG A 448 3.70 45.21 5.42
C ARG A 448 2.92 44.44 6.47
#